data_AF-A0A843WQV6-F1
#
_entry.id   AF-A0A843WQV6-F1
#
_cell.length_a   1.000
_cell.length_b   1.000
_cell.length_c   1.000
_cell.angle_alpha   90.00
_cell.angle_beta   90.00
_cell.angle_gamma   90.00
#
_symmetry.space_group_name_H-M   'P 1'
#
loop_
_entity.id
_entity.type
_entity.pdbx_description
1 polymer ?
#
loop_
_entity_poly.entity_id
_entity_poly.type
_entity_poly.pdbx_seq_one_letter_code
_entity_poly.pdbx_strand_id
1 'polypeptide(L)'
;MPGLHSMYLSRNPTPTPLLRSQPPNRSSPKLAAAVRPPGTATHFMTPLSGGGQVDPLLPLPDLPAQVKEKILCLEIMGVDSGRALALNPSLRAAPLDSLHSVVSYLLSKGIHHKDMARIFGMCPGALTADIHADLAPVFRFLARDLGVPAANFRRVVNKCPRLLVCSARDQLRPALLFLQRLGLRDTAALAYQDPVLLASSVERTLLPKVEYLALELGLGRRGAAAMVGRCPALLTFSVENNFRPKYTYLVGEMGRGPQEVQDFPQYFAFSLEKRIKPRHRDMEARRLRLPLPDMLKSTDDEFRALLDEAERRGIYSS
;
A
#
# COMPACT_ATOMS: atom_id res chain seq x y z
N MET A 1 -41.57 -44.12 -65.33
CA MET A 1 -40.67 -43.14 -64.68
C MET A 1 -41.16 -42.93 -63.25
N PRO A 2 -40.25 -43.01 -62.26
CA PRO A 2 -40.44 -43.51 -60.89
C PRO A 2 -40.94 -42.41 -59.93
N GLY A 3 -41.26 -42.59 -58.64
CA GLY A 3 -41.20 -43.68 -57.65
C GLY A 3 -41.67 -43.04 -56.32
N LEU A 4 -42.63 -43.64 -55.59
CA LEU A 4 -42.46 -44.58 -54.47
C LEU A 4 -41.92 -43.99 -53.14
N HIS A 5 -42.74 -44.19 -52.10
CA HIS A 5 -42.41 -44.52 -50.70
C HIS A 5 -41.70 -43.45 -49.84
N SER A 6 -41.84 -43.40 -48.51
CA SER A 6 -42.75 -43.99 -47.52
C SER A 6 -42.37 -43.35 -46.18
N MET A 7 -43.35 -43.23 -45.29
CA MET A 7 -43.31 -43.34 -43.83
C MET A 7 -41.94 -43.31 -43.10
N TYR A 8 -41.84 -42.53 -42.03
CA TYR A 8 -41.91 -43.05 -40.65
C TYR A 8 -41.94 -41.91 -39.61
N LEU A 9 -42.80 -42.09 -38.62
CA LEU A 9 -42.88 -41.35 -37.36
C LEU A 9 -41.55 -41.42 -36.59
N SER A 10 -41.12 -40.34 -35.93
CA SER A 10 -40.72 -40.44 -34.53
C SER A 10 -40.63 -39.06 -33.86
N ARG A 11 -41.14 -39.02 -32.64
CA ARG A 11 -41.12 -37.92 -31.68
C ARG A 11 -39.67 -37.52 -31.37
N ASN A 12 -39.35 -36.24 -31.49
CA ASN A 12 -38.15 -35.69 -30.84
C ASN A 12 -38.56 -34.95 -29.55
N PRO A 13 -37.84 -35.19 -28.44
CA PRO A 13 -38.17 -34.64 -27.13
C PRO A 13 -37.77 -33.17 -27.01
N THR A 14 -38.53 -32.46 -26.20
CA THR A 14 -38.24 -31.13 -25.65
C THR A 14 -36.79 -30.98 -25.18
N PRO A 15 -36.07 -29.91 -25.56
CA PRO A 15 -34.76 -29.61 -24.99
C PRO A 15 -34.92 -29.07 -23.56
N THR A 16 -34.37 -29.81 -22.61
CA THR A 16 -34.14 -29.40 -21.21
C THR A 16 -33.33 -28.10 -21.18
N PRO A 17 -33.70 -27.08 -20.39
CA PRO A 17 -32.92 -25.85 -20.29
C PRO A 17 -31.59 -26.15 -19.58
N LEU A 18 -30.47 -25.91 -20.28
CA LEU A 18 -29.14 -25.93 -19.69
C LEU A 18 -29.06 -24.83 -18.62
N LEU A 19 -28.90 -25.25 -17.36
CA LEU A 19 -28.53 -24.38 -16.26
C LEU A 19 -27.26 -23.61 -16.65
N ARG A 20 -27.38 -22.30 -16.79
CA ARG A 20 -26.26 -21.37 -16.90
C ARG A 20 -25.46 -21.46 -15.60
N SER A 21 -24.40 -22.27 -15.59
CA SER A 21 -23.45 -22.30 -14.49
C SER A 21 -22.83 -20.89 -14.35
N GLN A 22 -23.14 -20.22 -13.25
CA GLN A 22 -22.47 -18.99 -12.86
C GLN A 22 -20.96 -19.28 -12.73
N PRO A 23 -20.07 -18.39 -13.22
CA PRO A 23 -18.66 -18.54 -12.94
C PRO A 23 -18.42 -18.42 -11.43
N PRO A 24 -17.53 -19.24 -10.84
CA PRO A 24 -17.28 -19.21 -9.41
C PRO A 24 -16.79 -17.82 -9.00
N ASN A 25 -17.40 -17.33 -7.92
CA ASN A 25 -17.12 -16.08 -7.26
C ASN A 25 -15.62 -16.00 -6.90
N ARG A 26 -14.82 -15.33 -7.73
CA ARG A 26 -13.40 -15.10 -7.47
C ARG A 26 -13.25 -14.06 -6.37
N SER A 27 -13.24 -14.52 -5.12
CA SER A 27 -12.77 -13.71 -4.00
C SER A 27 -11.30 -13.38 -4.23
N SER A 28 -10.99 -12.11 -4.48
CA SER A 28 -9.61 -11.60 -4.49
C SER A 28 -8.93 -11.96 -3.16
N PRO A 29 -7.72 -12.54 -3.17
CA PRO A 29 -7.02 -12.81 -1.93
C PRO A 29 -6.70 -11.49 -1.25
N LYS A 30 -7.12 -11.35 0.02
CA LYS A 30 -6.70 -10.25 0.89
C LYS A 30 -5.17 -10.33 1.01
N LEU A 31 -4.46 -9.36 0.44
CA LEU A 31 -3.03 -9.20 0.71
C LEU A 31 -2.85 -9.05 2.23
N ALA A 32 -2.23 -10.04 2.85
CA ALA A 32 -1.81 -9.99 4.24
C ALA A 32 -0.88 -8.79 4.42
N ALA A 33 -1.09 -8.04 5.51
CA ALA A 33 -0.30 -6.88 5.88
C ALA A 33 1.20 -7.23 5.87
N ALA A 34 1.97 -6.49 5.08
CA ALA A 34 3.41 -6.63 5.03
C ALA A 34 4.01 -6.43 6.44
N VAL A 35 4.67 -7.47 6.93
CA VAL A 35 5.53 -7.48 8.11
C VAL A 35 6.62 -6.41 7.94
N ARG A 36 6.79 -5.55 8.96
CA ARG A 36 7.85 -4.52 9.02
C ARG A 36 9.24 -5.18 8.82
N PRO A 37 10.17 -4.56 8.10
CA PRO A 37 11.54 -5.07 8.01
C PRO A 37 12.25 -4.94 9.37
N PRO A 38 13.16 -5.87 9.71
CA PRO A 38 13.98 -5.79 10.91
C PRO A 38 15.00 -4.64 10.79
N GLY A 39 15.19 -3.92 11.89
CA GLY A 39 16.18 -2.84 12.00
C GLY A 39 17.60 -3.39 11.92
N THR A 40 18.45 -2.63 11.24
CA THR A 40 19.91 -2.78 11.21
C THR A 40 20.48 -2.75 12.62
N ALA A 41 21.22 -3.80 12.98
CA ALA A 41 22.01 -3.89 14.19
C ALA A 41 23.23 -2.97 14.09
N THR A 42 23.28 -1.94 14.92
CA THR A 42 24.52 -1.21 15.24
C THR A 42 25.03 -1.72 16.58
N HIS A 43 26.28 -2.16 16.59
CA HIS A 43 27.04 -2.58 17.77
C HIS A 43 26.93 -1.55 18.90
N PHE A 44 26.44 -1.97 20.06
CA PHE A 44 26.59 -1.24 21.31
C PHE A 44 27.74 -1.86 22.10
N MET A 45 28.77 -1.05 22.35
CA MET A 45 29.72 -1.31 23.43
C MET A 45 28.96 -1.20 24.77
N THR A 46 29.22 -2.16 25.64
CA THR A 46 28.82 -2.19 27.04
C THR A 46 29.31 -0.95 27.80
N PRO A 47 28.50 -0.41 28.73
CA PRO A 47 29.05 0.24 29.90
C PRO A 47 28.74 -0.56 31.17
N LEU A 48 29.71 -0.50 32.07
CA LEU A 48 29.79 -1.12 33.39
C LEU A 48 28.65 -0.68 34.32
N SER A 49 28.26 -1.63 35.18
CA SER A 49 27.38 -1.46 36.34
C SER A 49 27.82 -0.32 37.25
N GLY A 50 26.87 0.54 37.60
CA GLY A 50 26.95 1.48 38.72
C GLY A 50 25.54 1.69 39.25
N GLY A 51 25.26 1.17 40.45
CA GLY A 51 23.97 1.33 41.11
C GLY A 51 23.69 2.78 41.51
N GLY A 52 22.45 3.21 41.31
CA GLY A 52 21.92 4.48 41.76
C GLY A 52 20.40 4.44 41.67
N GLN A 53 19.73 4.68 42.78
CA GLN A 53 18.28 4.66 42.95
C GLN A 53 17.56 5.56 41.92
N VAL A 54 16.43 5.08 41.43
CA VAL A 54 15.47 5.84 40.61
C VAL A 54 14.64 6.74 41.51
N ASP A 55 14.90 8.05 41.45
CA ASP A 55 14.00 9.10 41.94
C ASP A 55 12.96 9.41 40.85
N PRO A 56 11.65 9.38 41.15
CA PRO A 56 10.62 9.79 40.21
C PRO A 56 10.43 11.31 40.26
N LEU A 57 10.31 11.92 39.07
CA LEU A 57 10.13 13.36 38.78
C LEU A 57 11.45 14.14 38.65
N LEU A 58 12.00 14.14 37.44
CA LEU A 58 12.96 15.17 37.03
C LEU A 58 12.27 16.54 37.08
N PRO A 59 12.81 17.53 37.80
CA PRO A 59 12.32 18.91 37.73
C PRO A 59 12.67 19.45 36.34
N LEU A 60 11.66 19.84 35.55
CA LEU A 60 11.87 20.59 34.30
C LEU A 60 12.53 21.94 34.63
N PRO A 61 13.83 22.17 34.33
CA PRO A 61 14.47 23.45 34.61
C PRO A 61 13.92 24.52 33.65
N ASP A 62 13.92 25.77 34.11
CA ASP A 62 13.39 27.04 33.56
C ASP A 62 13.09 27.15 32.06
N LEU A 63 12.18 26.31 31.56
CA LEU A 63 11.53 26.54 30.28
C LEU A 63 10.53 27.70 30.43
N PRO A 64 10.43 28.61 29.46
CA PRO A 64 9.40 29.65 29.45
C PRO A 64 8.02 29.03 29.68
N ALA A 65 7.17 29.68 30.48
CA ALA A 65 5.85 29.14 30.87
C ALA A 65 5.03 28.66 29.67
N GLN A 66 5.08 29.42 28.57
CA GLN A 66 4.43 29.10 27.30
C GLN A 66 4.90 27.77 26.67
N VAL A 67 6.15 27.37 26.90
CA VAL A 67 6.69 26.07 26.43
C VAL A 67 6.19 24.94 27.33
N LYS A 68 6.10 25.17 28.65
CA LYS A 68 5.55 24.20 29.62
C LYS A 68 4.07 23.90 29.33
N GLU A 69 3.26 24.92 29.06
CA GLU A 69 1.84 24.77 28.69
C GLU A 69 1.66 23.95 27.40
N LYS A 70 2.50 24.17 26.39
CA LYS A 70 2.47 23.40 25.14
C LYS A 70 2.84 21.94 25.35
N ILE A 71 3.84 21.67 26.20
CA ILE A 71 4.23 20.30 26.57
C ILE A 71 3.05 19.60 27.23
N LEU A 72 2.41 20.24 28.22
CA LEU A 72 1.22 19.71 28.88
C LEU A 72 0.07 19.45 27.90
N CYS A 73 -0.19 20.38 26.97
CA CYS A 73 -1.22 20.21 25.94
C CYS A 73 -0.94 18.98 25.05
N LEU A 74 0.31 18.78 24.64
CA LEU A 74 0.73 17.60 23.88
C LEU A 74 0.57 16.31 24.69
N GLU A 75 0.95 16.32 25.96
CA GLU A 75 0.85 15.17 26.86
C GLU A 75 -0.60 14.78 27.15
N ILE A 76 -1.49 15.75 27.37
CA ILE A 76 -2.94 15.53 27.51
C ILE A 76 -3.52 14.87 26.25
N MET A 77 -3.02 15.23 25.07
CA MET A 77 -3.41 14.60 23.80
C MET A 77 -2.76 13.23 23.56
N GLY A 78 -1.87 12.76 24.44
CA GLY A 78 -1.11 11.53 24.27
C GLY A 78 -0.02 11.62 23.19
N VAL A 79 0.49 12.81 22.92
CA VAL A 79 1.55 13.08 21.94
C VAL A 79 2.89 13.19 22.68
N ASP A 80 3.90 12.47 22.19
CA ASP A 80 5.28 12.61 22.67
C ASP A 80 5.80 14.03 22.37
N SER A 81 5.89 14.85 23.42
CA SER A 81 6.23 16.26 23.34
C SER A 81 7.65 16.49 22.81
N GLY A 82 8.62 15.67 23.24
CA GLY A 82 10.01 15.73 22.79
C GLY A 82 10.14 15.46 21.29
N ARG A 83 9.52 14.37 20.81
CA ARG A 83 9.48 14.02 19.38
C ARG A 83 8.73 15.05 18.55
N ALA A 84 7.59 15.55 19.05
CA ALA A 84 6.80 16.56 18.34
C ALA A 84 7.59 17.85 18.14
N LEU A 85 8.28 18.34 19.19
CA LEU A 85 9.12 19.54 19.13
C LEU A 85 10.36 19.35 18.23
N ALA A 86 10.94 18.15 18.21
CA ALA A 86 12.08 17.85 17.33
C ALA A 86 11.68 17.83 15.84
N LEU A 87 10.50 17.30 15.53
CA LEU A 87 9.99 17.16 14.16
C LEU A 87 9.24 18.40 13.65
N ASN A 88 8.80 19.29 14.55
CA ASN A 88 8.16 20.55 14.19
C ASN A 88 8.67 21.70 15.10
N PRO A 89 9.80 22.33 14.74
CA PRO A 89 10.36 23.46 15.49
C PRO A 89 9.40 24.64 15.62
N SER A 90 8.49 24.83 14.67
CA SER A 90 7.49 25.92 14.68
C SER A 90 6.54 25.85 15.87
N LEU A 91 6.35 24.67 16.48
CA LEU A 91 5.59 24.53 17.74
C LEU A 91 6.13 25.42 18.85
N ARG A 92 7.44 25.67 18.88
CA ARG A 92 8.05 26.54 19.90
C ARG A 92 7.56 27.97 19.79
N ALA A 93 7.40 28.48 18.57
CA ALA A 93 6.98 29.86 18.31
C ALA A 93 5.45 30.04 18.18
N ALA A 94 4.70 28.98 17.84
CA ALA A 94 3.26 29.07 17.62
C ALA A 94 2.48 29.50 18.88
N PRO A 95 1.50 30.42 18.81
CA PRO A 95 0.63 30.75 19.93
C PRO A 95 -0.21 29.55 20.39
N LEU A 96 -0.45 29.41 21.70
CA LEU A 96 -1.24 28.29 22.23
C LEU A 96 -2.67 28.28 21.65
N ASP A 97 -3.28 29.46 21.51
CA ASP A 97 -4.61 29.63 20.92
C ASP A 97 -4.70 29.11 19.48
N SER A 98 -3.62 29.22 18.69
CA SER A 98 -3.58 28.66 17.34
C SER A 98 -3.62 27.12 17.37
N LEU A 99 -2.97 26.48 18.36
CA LEU A 99 -2.99 25.03 18.50
C LEU A 99 -4.41 24.56 18.88
N HIS A 100 -5.05 25.26 19.83
CA HIS A 100 -6.44 25.00 20.20
C HIS A 100 -7.40 25.21 19.02
N SER A 101 -7.16 26.22 18.18
CA SER A 101 -7.94 26.48 16.98
C SER A 101 -7.83 25.33 15.97
N VAL A 102 -6.62 24.81 15.74
CA VAL A 102 -6.39 23.63 14.88
C VAL A 102 -7.11 22.40 15.42
N VAL A 103 -6.99 22.12 16.72
CA VAL A 103 -7.68 20.99 17.36
C VAL A 103 -9.19 21.15 17.21
N SER A 104 -9.74 22.32 17.55
CA SER A 104 -11.16 22.63 17.42
C SER A 104 -11.66 22.48 15.99
N TYR A 105 -10.86 22.91 15.01
CA TYR A 105 -11.16 22.73 13.60
C TYR A 105 -11.22 21.25 13.21
N LEU A 106 -10.26 20.42 13.62
CA LEU A 106 -10.29 18.98 13.35
C LEU A 106 -11.50 18.29 14.01
N LEU A 107 -11.85 18.68 15.25
CA LEU A 107 -13.07 18.21 15.92
C LEU A 107 -14.33 18.57 15.12
N SER A 108 -14.40 19.79 14.57
CA SER A 108 -15.51 20.23 13.71
C SER A 108 -15.64 19.40 12.42
N LYS A 109 -14.57 18.71 11.99
CA LYS A 109 -14.55 17.78 10.86
C LYS A 109 -14.83 16.33 11.25
N GLY A 110 -15.21 16.09 12.51
CA GLY A 110 -15.53 14.76 13.03
C GLY A 110 -14.30 13.92 13.40
N ILE A 111 -13.11 14.52 13.48
CA ILE A 111 -11.94 13.85 14.08
C ILE A 111 -12.13 13.85 15.58
N HIS A 112 -11.87 12.75 16.28
CA HIS A 112 -12.09 12.69 17.73
C HIS A 112 -10.80 12.99 18.50
N HIS A 113 -10.91 13.45 19.75
CA HIS A 113 -9.75 13.68 20.63
C HIS A 113 -8.80 12.48 20.71
N LYS A 114 -9.35 11.26 20.79
CA LYS A 114 -8.55 10.02 20.83
C LYS A 114 -7.70 9.76 19.57
N ASP A 115 -7.99 10.44 18.47
CA ASP A 115 -7.25 10.31 17.21
C ASP A 115 -6.02 11.25 17.17
N MET A 116 -5.98 12.28 18.03
CA MET A 116 -4.97 13.34 18.02
C MET A 116 -3.55 12.80 18.29
N ALA A 117 -3.41 11.87 19.25
CA ALA A 117 -2.15 11.19 19.55
C ALA A 117 -1.50 10.61 18.28
N ARG A 118 -2.30 9.89 17.47
CA ARG A 118 -1.84 9.28 16.23
C ARG A 118 -1.54 10.33 15.17
N ILE A 119 -2.43 11.30 14.98
CA ILE A 119 -2.31 12.32 13.93
C ILE A 119 -1.07 13.17 14.16
N PHE A 120 -0.93 13.77 15.35
CA PHE A 120 0.19 14.66 15.66
C PHE A 120 1.47 13.88 15.95
N GLY A 121 1.40 12.64 16.45
CA GLY A 121 2.58 11.78 16.57
C GLY A 121 3.18 11.39 15.21
N MET A 122 2.33 11.21 14.18
CA MET A 122 2.78 10.93 12.81
C MET A 122 3.13 12.19 12.03
N CYS A 123 2.39 13.28 12.23
CA CYS A 123 2.49 14.52 11.47
C CYS A 123 2.40 15.74 12.41
N PRO A 124 3.46 16.02 13.19
CA PRO A 124 3.46 17.15 14.14
C PRO A 124 3.22 18.50 13.46
N GLY A 125 3.59 18.63 12.19
CA GLY A 125 3.34 19.83 11.36
C GLY A 125 1.85 20.18 11.23
N ALA A 126 0.94 19.20 11.33
CA ALA A 126 -0.50 19.45 11.23
C ALA A 126 -1.01 20.32 12.39
N LEU A 127 -0.35 20.29 13.55
CA LEU A 127 -0.75 21.06 14.74
C LEU A 127 -0.46 22.56 14.61
N THR A 128 0.45 22.94 13.73
CA THR A 128 0.81 24.35 13.43
C THR A 128 0.42 24.77 12.02
N ALA A 129 -0.43 23.98 11.35
CA ALA A 129 -0.87 24.27 9.99
C ALA A 129 -1.90 25.41 10.00
N ASP A 130 -1.90 26.22 8.94
CA ASP A 130 -2.93 27.23 8.77
C ASP A 130 -4.27 26.58 8.40
N ILE A 131 -5.33 26.97 9.10
CA ILE A 131 -6.65 26.35 8.91
C ILE A 131 -7.19 26.63 7.51
N HIS A 132 -6.99 27.84 6.97
CA HIS A 132 -7.59 28.28 5.71
C HIS A 132 -6.72 27.94 4.49
N ALA A 133 -5.40 28.07 4.62
CA ALA A 133 -4.42 27.86 3.56
C ALA A 133 -3.98 26.40 3.45
N ASP A 134 -3.97 25.63 4.54
CA ASP A 134 -3.46 24.25 4.54
C ASP A 134 -4.57 23.21 4.79
N LEU A 135 -5.25 23.28 5.95
CA LEU A 135 -6.18 22.21 6.36
C LEU A 135 -7.50 22.22 5.57
N ALA A 136 -8.15 23.38 5.42
CA ALA A 136 -9.41 23.49 4.71
C ALA A 136 -9.34 23.04 3.24
N PRO A 137 -8.29 23.34 2.45
CA PRO A 137 -8.09 22.76 1.13
C PRO A 137 -8.04 21.23 1.12
N VAL A 138 -7.43 20.59 2.13
CA VAL A 138 -7.38 19.12 2.23
C VAL A 138 -8.78 18.54 2.40
N PHE A 139 -9.58 19.06 3.33
CA PHE A 139 -10.96 18.58 3.52
C PHE A 139 -11.86 18.89 2.31
N ARG A 140 -11.66 20.03 1.64
CA ARG A 140 -12.35 20.34 0.38
C ARG A 140 -11.98 19.34 -0.73
N PHE A 141 -10.71 18.96 -0.81
CA PHE A 141 -10.24 17.94 -1.75
C PHE A 141 -10.89 16.58 -1.46
N LEU A 142 -10.91 16.15 -0.20
CA LEU A 142 -11.59 14.90 0.19
C LEU A 142 -13.07 14.93 -0.22
N ALA A 143 -13.77 16.02 0.05
CA ALA A 143 -15.19 16.15 -0.24
C ALA A 143 -15.51 16.24 -1.75
N ARG A 144 -14.82 17.14 -2.47
CA ARG A 144 -15.18 17.51 -3.83
C ARG A 144 -14.51 16.64 -4.89
N ASP A 145 -13.23 16.32 -4.69
CA ASP A 145 -12.44 15.60 -5.69
C ASP A 145 -12.50 14.08 -5.51
N LEU A 146 -12.55 13.62 -4.25
CA LEU A 146 -12.67 12.19 -3.95
C LEU A 146 -14.10 11.73 -3.66
N GLY A 147 -15.03 12.65 -3.42
CA GLY A 147 -16.42 12.33 -3.08
C GLY A 147 -16.58 11.73 -1.68
N VAL A 148 -15.66 12.02 -0.75
CA VAL A 148 -15.72 11.50 0.62
C VAL A 148 -16.78 12.28 1.42
N PRO A 149 -17.83 11.62 1.94
CA PRO A 149 -18.80 12.28 2.81
C PRO A 149 -18.13 12.76 4.10
N ALA A 150 -18.62 13.87 4.66
CA ALA A 150 -18.05 14.46 5.87
C ALA A 150 -17.99 13.47 7.06
N ALA A 151 -19.00 12.61 7.20
CA ALA A 151 -19.05 11.54 8.21
C ALA A 151 -17.88 10.54 8.12
N ASN A 152 -17.22 10.46 6.95
CA ASN A 152 -16.13 9.53 6.68
C ASN A 152 -14.73 10.18 6.70
N PHE A 153 -14.62 11.49 6.95
CA PHE A 153 -13.32 12.16 7.03
C PHE A 153 -12.40 11.51 8.06
N ARG A 154 -12.93 11.20 9.24
CA ARG A 154 -12.20 10.50 10.31
C ARG A 154 -11.55 9.21 9.83
N ARG A 155 -12.28 8.41 9.04
CA ARG A 155 -11.77 7.13 8.52
C ARG A 155 -10.58 7.34 7.58
N VAL A 156 -10.67 8.31 6.68
CA VAL A 156 -9.61 8.61 5.70
C VAL A 156 -8.38 9.22 6.39
N VAL A 157 -8.58 10.21 7.26
CA VAL A 157 -7.49 10.88 7.99
C VAL A 157 -6.75 9.90 8.89
N ASN A 158 -7.44 9.03 9.64
CA ASN A 158 -6.78 8.04 10.48
C ASN A 158 -6.00 6.98 9.68
N LYS A 159 -6.46 6.65 8.48
CA LYS A 159 -5.76 5.76 7.55
C LYS A 159 -4.45 6.40 7.06
N CYS A 160 -4.46 7.70 6.75
CA CYS A 160 -3.26 8.43 6.34
C CYS A 160 -3.24 9.88 6.87
N PRO A 161 -2.71 10.12 8.09
CA PRO A 161 -2.62 11.46 8.64
C PRO A 161 -1.77 12.43 7.82
N ARG A 162 -0.85 11.90 6.99
CA ARG A 162 0.00 12.70 6.08
C ARG A 162 -0.79 13.57 5.12
N LEU A 163 -2.04 13.22 4.80
CA LEU A 163 -2.90 14.06 3.95
C LEU A 163 -3.05 15.48 4.51
N LEU A 164 -3.05 15.65 5.84
CA LEU A 164 -3.23 16.94 6.50
C LEU A 164 -2.04 17.89 6.35
N VAL A 165 -0.86 17.37 5.99
CA VAL A 165 0.36 18.18 5.79
C VAL A 165 0.76 18.29 4.32
N CYS A 166 -0.10 17.83 3.40
CA CYS A 166 0.13 17.95 1.96
C CYS A 166 -0.59 19.17 1.39
N SER A 167 0.06 19.88 0.45
CA SER A 167 -0.62 20.90 -0.36
C SER A 167 -1.70 20.24 -1.22
N ALA A 168 -2.95 20.67 -1.06
CA ALA A 168 -4.03 20.19 -1.91
C ALA A 168 -3.80 20.57 -3.39
N ARG A 169 -3.21 21.74 -3.65
CA ARG A 169 -2.96 22.29 -4.99
C ARG A 169 -1.78 21.61 -5.67
N ASP A 170 -0.67 21.47 -4.96
CA ASP A 170 0.62 21.13 -5.57
C ASP A 170 1.00 19.65 -5.38
N GLN A 171 0.29 18.95 -4.49
CA GLN A 171 0.56 17.54 -4.19
C GLN A 171 -0.67 16.66 -4.42
N LEU A 172 -1.79 16.91 -3.73
CA LEU A 172 -2.93 15.97 -3.76
C LEU A 172 -3.64 15.93 -5.13
N ARG A 173 -3.96 17.08 -5.73
CA ARG A 173 -4.61 17.16 -7.05
C ARG A 173 -3.70 16.64 -8.18
N PRO A 174 -2.41 17.03 -8.27
CA PRO A 174 -1.51 16.48 -9.27
C PRO A 174 -1.36 14.96 -9.14
N ALA A 175 -1.24 14.43 -7.92
CA ALA A 175 -1.19 12.99 -7.69
C ALA A 175 -2.47 12.30 -8.16
N LEU A 176 -3.67 12.83 -7.83
CA LEU A 176 -4.94 12.29 -8.30
C LEU A 176 -5.00 12.23 -9.84
N LEU A 177 -4.65 13.31 -10.52
CA LEU A 177 -4.65 13.37 -11.99
C LEU A 177 -3.66 12.38 -12.61
N PHE A 178 -2.47 12.26 -12.01
CA PHE A 178 -1.46 11.29 -12.44
C PHE A 178 -1.98 9.85 -12.30
N LEU A 179 -2.56 9.50 -11.15
CA LEU A 179 -3.11 8.17 -10.89
C LEU A 179 -4.29 7.85 -11.83
N GLN A 180 -5.15 8.81 -12.11
CA GLN A 180 -6.25 8.64 -13.08
C GLN A 180 -5.75 8.36 -14.50
N ARG A 181 -4.63 8.99 -14.92
CA ARG A 181 -3.98 8.70 -16.22
C ARG A 181 -3.39 7.30 -16.29
N LEU A 182 -3.04 6.70 -15.15
CA LEU A 182 -2.62 5.31 -15.04
C LEU A 182 -3.79 4.32 -14.93
N GLY A 183 -5.04 4.81 -14.97
CA GLY A 183 -6.25 3.98 -14.90
C GLY A 183 -6.84 3.82 -13.50
N LEU A 184 -6.24 4.41 -12.45
CA LEU A 184 -6.81 4.40 -11.10
C LEU A 184 -7.89 5.47 -10.96
N ARG A 185 -9.09 5.16 -11.45
CA ARG A 185 -10.23 6.10 -11.48
C ARG A 185 -11.18 5.95 -10.29
N ASP A 186 -11.08 4.87 -9.53
CA ASP A 186 -11.88 4.67 -8.32
C ASP A 186 -11.36 5.57 -7.19
N THR A 187 -11.99 6.73 -7.03
CA THR A 187 -11.64 7.71 -6.00
C THR A 187 -11.91 7.19 -4.58
N ALA A 188 -12.89 6.30 -4.41
CA ALA A 188 -13.17 5.69 -3.11
C ALA A 188 -12.05 4.73 -2.72
N ALA A 189 -11.55 3.90 -3.64
CA ALA A 189 -10.37 3.07 -3.40
C ALA A 189 -9.15 3.93 -3.03
N LEU A 190 -8.91 5.02 -3.76
CA LEU A 190 -7.82 5.95 -3.43
C LEU A 190 -7.99 6.61 -2.06
N ALA A 191 -9.22 6.95 -1.65
CA ALA A 191 -9.48 7.56 -0.35
C ALA A 191 -9.34 6.57 0.83
N TYR A 192 -9.90 5.36 0.68
CA TYR A 192 -10.08 4.44 1.82
C TYR A 192 -9.04 3.31 1.88
N GLN A 193 -8.49 2.90 0.74
CA GLN A 193 -7.53 1.80 0.64
C GLN A 193 -6.11 2.33 0.55
N ASP A 194 -5.84 3.22 -0.42
CA ASP A 194 -4.50 3.68 -0.77
C ASP A 194 -4.28 5.21 -0.72
N PRO A 195 -4.72 5.93 0.34
CA PRO A 195 -4.56 7.39 0.43
C PRO A 195 -3.11 7.87 0.45
N VAL A 196 -2.16 6.96 0.76
CA VAL A 196 -0.73 7.26 0.68
C VAL A 196 -0.29 7.62 -0.74
N LEU A 197 -0.94 7.09 -1.78
CA LEU A 197 -0.60 7.41 -3.17
C LEU A 197 -0.89 8.88 -3.47
N LEU A 198 -1.96 9.44 -2.92
CA LEU A 198 -2.30 10.86 -3.06
C LEU A 198 -1.30 11.76 -2.32
N ALA A 199 -0.79 11.30 -1.18
CA ALA A 199 0.24 11.99 -0.40
C ALA A 199 1.66 11.81 -0.95
N SER A 200 1.86 11.05 -2.04
CA SER A 200 3.18 10.76 -2.61
C SER A 200 3.51 11.71 -3.74
N SER A 201 4.73 12.27 -3.73
CA SER A 201 5.20 13.13 -4.82
C SER A 201 5.14 12.41 -6.17
N VAL A 202 4.53 13.05 -7.17
CA VAL A 202 4.49 12.51 -8.53
C VAL A 202 5.91 12.36 -9.05
N GLU A 203 6.68 13.45 -9.07
CA GLU A 203 8.02 13.49 -9.66
C GLU A 203 9.04 12.65 -8.89
N ARG A 204 9.00 12.70 -7.56
CA ARG A 204 10.04 12.07 -6.72
C ARG A 204 9.72 10.64 -6.33
N THR A 205 8.47 10.19 -6.48
CA THR A 205 8.04 8.88 -5.95
C THR A 205 7.24 8.06 -6.94
N LEU A 206 6.16 8.59 -7.51
CA LEU A 206 5.27 7.79 -8.34
C LEU A 206 5.82 7.58 -9.76
N LEU A 207 6.29 8.65 -10.39
CA LEU A 207 6.82 8.63 -11.76
C LEU A 207 8.05 7.73 -11.90
N PRO A 208 9.08 7.79 -11.03
CA PRO A 208 10.24 6.90 -11.14
C PRO A 208 9.86 5.41 -11.09
N LYS A 209 8.83 5.06 -10.32
CA LYS A 209 8.32 3.68 -10.27
C LYS A 209 7.67 3.28 -11.58
N VAL A 210 6.86 4.14 -12.18
CA VAL A 210 6.22 3.88 -13.47
C VAL A 210 7.26 3.83 -14.60
N GLU A 211 8.27 4.69 -14.57
CA GLU A 211 9.35 4.70 -15.56
C GLU A 211 10.22 3.46 -15.47
N TYR A 212 10.54 3.01 -14.25
CA TYR A 212 11.20 1.72 -14.05
C TYR A 212 10.42 0.57 -14.70
N LEU A 213 9.10 0.48 -14.43
CA LEU A 213 8.24 -0.54 -15.04
C LEU A 213 8.17 -0.43 -16.58
N ALA A 214 8.20 0.79 -17.13
CA ALA A 214 8.04 1.03 -18.55
C ALA A 214 9.35 0.80 -19.34
N LEU A 215 10.47 1.27 -18.79
CA LEU A 215 11.76 1.36 -19.48
C LEU A 215 12.66 0.20 -19.09
N GLU A 216 12.88 -0.01 -17.78
CA GLU A 216 13.83 -1.03 -17.31
C GLU A 216 13.25 -2.46 -17.39
N LEU A 217 11.93 -2.60 -17.18
CA LEU A 217 11.24 -3.89 -17.37
C LEU A 217 10.82 -4.14 -18.82
N GLY A 218 11.00 -3.17 -19.72
CA GLY A 218 10.63 -3.30 -21.13
C GLY A 218 9.13 -3.43 -21.42
N LEU A 219 8.24 -3.09 -20.47
CA LEU A 219 6.78 -3.19 -20.69
C LEU A 219 6.22 -2.06 -21.56
N GLY A 220 6.99 -0.99 -21.76
CA GLY A 220 6.53 0.25 -22.35
C GLY A 220 5.52 1.00 -21.47
N ARG A 221 5.24 2.26 -21.82
CA ARG A 221 4.34 3.12 -21.01
C ARG A 221 2.93 2.56 -20.87
N ARG A 222 2.38 1.99 -21.96
CA ARG A 222 1.04 1.38 -21.95
C ARG A 222 0.99 0.12 -21.08
N GLY A 223 1.99 -0.75 -21.18
CA GLY A 223 2.08 -1.97 -20.37
C GLY A 223 2.24 -1.66 -18.89
N ALA A 224 3.11 -0.71 -18.53
CA ALA A 224 3.28 -0.23 -17.16
C ALA A 224 2.00 0.36 -16.59
N ALA A 225 1.31 1.23 -17.35
CA ALA A 225 0.02 1.80 -16.91
C ALA A 225 -1.05 0.72 -16.70
N ALA A 226 -1.20 -0.22 -17.64
CA ALA A 226 -2.14 -1.33 -17.51
C ALA A 226 -1.81 -2.24 -16.31
N MET A 227 -0.54 -2.49 -16.06
CA MET A 227 -0.06 -3.27 -14.91
C MET A 227 -0.39 -2.56 -13.58
N VAL A 228 -0.10 -1.27 -13.48
CA VAL A 228 -0.38 -0.44 -12.30
C VAL A 228 -1.89 -0.27 -12.07
N GLY A 229 -2.68 -0.11 -13.14
CA GLY A 229 -4.14 -0.04 -13.05
C GLY A 229 -4.77 -1.32 -12.46
N ARG A 230 -4.20 -2.49 -12.76
CA ARG A 230 -4.62 -3.78 -12.17
C ARG A 230 -4.07 -4.02 -10.76
N CYS A 231 -2.92 -3.43 -10.44
CA CYS A 231 -2.23 -3.64 -9.15
C CYS A 231 -1.63 -2.32 -8.60
N PRO A 232 -2.47 -1.41 -8.04
CA PRO A 232 -2.01 -0.14 -7.47
C PRO A 232 -0.91 -0.27 -6.41
N ALA A 233 -0.92 -1.37 -5.66
CA ALA A 233 0.05 -1.65 -4.60
C ALA A 233 1.51 -1.61 -5.09
N LEU A 234 1.76 -1.83 -6.38
CA LEU A 234 3.08 -1.69 -6.99
C LEU A 234 3.71 -0.31 -6.72
N LEU A 235 2.90 0.75 -6.72
CA LEU A 235 3.37 2.11 -6.44
C LEU A 235 3.79 2.31 -4.99
N THR A 236 3.58 1.35 -4.10
CA THR A 236 4.05 1.38 -2.71
C THR A 236 5.43 0.71 -2.53
N PHE A 237 5.88 -0.09 -3.49
CA PHE A 237 7.17 -0.78 -3.41
C PHE A 237 8.34 0.14 -3.79
N SER A 238 9.53 -0.18 -3.29
CA SER A 238 10.78 0.51 -3.63
C SER A 238 11.33 -0.02 -4.94
N VAL A 239 11.84 0.86 -5.80
CA VAL A 239 12.56 0.44 -7.01
C VAL A 239 13.80 -0.36 -6.62
N GLU A 240 14.68 0.25 -5.82
CA GLU A 240 15.98 -0.31 -5.48
C GLU A 240 15.89 -1.52 -4.54
N ASN A 241 14.97 -1.49 -3.57
CA ASN A 241 14.90 -2.54 -2.54
C ASN A 241 13.85 -3.62 -2.84
N ASN A 242 13.09 -3.51 -3.92
CA ASN A 242 12.08 -4.51 -4.27
C ASN A 242 12.08 -4.83 -5.75
N PHE A 243 11.81 -3.85 -6.63
CA PHE A 243 11.68 -4.15 -8.05
C PHE A 243 12.98 -4.64 -8.68
N ARG A 244 14.07 -3.88 -8.53
CA ARG A 244 15.38 -4.21 -9.10
C ARG A 244 15.88 -5.59 -8.70
N PRO A 245 16.04 -5.94 -7.41
CA PRO A 245 16.59 -7.25 -7.03
C PRO A 245 15.69 -8.41 -7.48
N LYS A 246 14.36 -8.25 -7.45
CA LYS A 246 13.44 -9.31 -7.88
C LYS A 246 13.41 -9.47 -9.38
N TYR A 247 13.44 -8.38 -10.14
CA TYR A 247 13.48 -8.43 -11.58
C TYR A 247 14.81 -8.99 -12.10
N THR A 248 15.94 -8.58 -11.52
CA THR A 248 17.25 -9.17 -11.82
C THR A 248 17.25 -10.67 -11.58
N TYR A 249 16.67 -11.14 -10.47
CA TYR A 249 16.54 -12.57 -10.18
C TYR A 249 15.67 -13.29 -11.22
N LEU A 250 14.51 -12.72 -11.56
CA LEU A 250 13.58 -13.29 -12.54
C LEU A 250 14.24 -13.53 -13.90
N VAL A 251 14.92 -12.52 -14.44
CA VAL A 251 15.45 -12.59 -15.80
C VAL A 251 16.81 -13.28 -15.83
N GLY A 252 17.67 -13.00 -14.84
CA GLY A 252 19.04 -13.52 -14.78
C GLY A 252 19.13 -14.94 -14.25
N GLU A 253 18.53 -15.22 -13.10
CA GLU A 253 18.63 -16.54 -12.45
C GLU A 253 17.51 -17.49 -12.90
N MET A 254 16.26 -17.03 -13.01
CA MET A 254 15.14 -17.90 -13.40
C MET A 254 14.97 -18.07 -14.92
N GLY A 255 15.70 -17.28 -15.73
CA GLY A 255 15.55 -17.28 -17.19
C GLY A 255 14.11 -17.02 -17.64
N ARG A 256 13.39 -16.12 -16.96
CA ARG A 256 11.99 -15.78 -17.26
C ARG A 256 11.85 -14.46 -17.98
N GLY A 257 10.81 -14.35 -18.80
CA GLY A 257 10.54 -13.14 -19.58
C GLY A 257 9.83 -12.06 -18.77
N PRO A 258 10.02 -10.76 -19.11
CA PRO A 258 9.32 -9.65 -18.45
C PRO A 258 7.79 -9.71 -18.61
N GLN A 259 7.28 -10.41 -19.64
CA GLN A 259 5.86 -10.62 -19.85
C GLN A 259 5.21 -11.37 -18.67
N GLU A 260 5.92 -12.29 -18.02
CA GLU A 260 5.36 -13.05 -16.90
C GLU A 260 5.03 -12.17 -15.70
N VAL A 261 5.82 -11.12 -15.43
CA VAL A 261 5.48 -10.14 -14.36
C VAL A 261 4.43 -9.14 -14.80
N GLN A 262 4.28 -8.88 -16.09
CA GLN A 262 3.14 -8.12 -16.59
C GLN A 262 1.84 -8.87 -16.33
N ASP A 263 1.79 -10.17 -16.63
CA ASP A 263 0.61 -11.01 -16.39
C ASP A 263 0.39 -11.33 -14.91
N PHE A 264 1.48 -11.38 -14.14
CA PHE A 264 1.46 -11.65 -12.71
C PHE A 264 2.20 -10.59 -11.87
N PRO A 265 1.66 -9.37 -11.72
CA PRO A 265 2.35 -8.28 -11.03
C PRO A 265 2.55 -8.53 -9.53
N GLN A 266 1.76 -9.44 -8.94
CA GLN A 266 1.89 -9.84 -7.54
C GLN A 266 3.23 -10.55 -7.26
N TYR A 267 3.99 -10.94 -8.29
CA TYR A 267 5.38 -11.38 -8.14
C TYR A 267 6.18 -10.46 -7.19
N PHE A 268 6.06 -9.14 -7.37
CA PHE A 268 6.77 -8.15 -6.55
C PHE A 268 6.28 -8.06 -5.10
N ALA A 269 5.14 -8.68 -4.76
CA ALA A 269 4.64 -8.76 -3.39
C ALA A 269 5.26 -9.93 -2.60
N PHE A 270 5.75 -10.98 -3.26
CA PHE A 270 6.37 -12.13 -2.57
C PHE A 270 7.79 -11.84 -2.12
N SER A 271 8.21 -12.44 -0.99
CA SER A 271 9.58 -12.30 -0.50
C SER A 271 10.58 -12.97 -1.45
N LEU A 272 11.63 -12.24 -1.83
CA LEU A 272 12.69 -12.81 -2.67
C LEU A 272 13.38 -13.98 -1.97
N GLU A 273 13.84 -13.76 -0.73
CA GLU A 273 14.62 -14.74 0.02
C GLU A 273 13.77 -15.87 0.63
N LYS A 274 12.55 -15.56 1.09
CA LYS A 274 11.73 -16.55 1.82
C LYS A 274 10.76 -17.33 0.94
N ARG A 275 10.51 -16.89 -0.29
CA ARG A 275 9.47 -17.48 -1.15
C ARG A 275 9.93 -17.74 -2.56
N ILE A 276 10.48 -16.73 -3.26
CA ILE A 276 10.84 -16.85 -4.67
C ILE A 276 12.05 -17.77 -4.84
N LYS A 277 13.18 -17.46 -4.17
CA LYS A 277 14.43 -18.23 -4.27
C LYS A 277 14.29 -19.69 -3.84
N PRO A 278 13.69 -20.03 -2.67
CA PRO A 278 13.57 -21.43 -2.25
C PRO A 278 12.76 -22.26 -3.25
N ARG A 279 11.61 -21.75 -3.70
CA ARG A 279 10.75 -22.45 -4.65
C ARG A 279 11.39 -22.58 -6.04
N HIS A 280 12.18 -21.59 -6.44
CA HIS A 280 12.94 -21.66 -7.69
C HIS A 280 13.96 -22.80 -7.65
N ARG A 281 14.76 -22.87 -6.58
CA ARG A 281 15.76 -23.93 -6.39
C ARG A 281 15.14 -25.32 -6.33
N ASP A 282 14.01 -25.48 -5.66
CA ASP A 282 13.28 -26.76 -5.60
C ASP A 282 12.81 -27.21 -7.00
N MET A 283 12.36 -26.26 -7.82
CA MET A 283 11.97 -26.52 -9.21
C MET A 283 13.18 -26.85 -10.10
N GLU A 284 14.28 -26.10 -9.98
CA GLU A 284 15.52 -26.35 -10.72
C GLU A 284 16.10 -27.74 -10.40
N ALA A 285 16.13 -28.13 -9.13
CA ALA A 285 16.62 -29.44 -8.70
C ALA A 285 15.84 -30.61 -9.34
N ARG A 286 14.55 -30.38 -9.64
CA ARG A 286 13.66 -31.35 -10.29
C ARG A 286 13.53 -31.13 -11.80
N ARG A 287 14.23 -30.13 -12.36
CA ARG A 287 14.14 -29.70 -13.78
C ARG A 287 12.71 -29.43 -14.23
N LEU A 288 11.91 -28.81 -13.35
CA LEU A 288 10.51 -28.47 -13.60
C LEU A 288 10.35 -26.96 -13.83
N ARG A 289 9.36 -26.60 -14.66
CA ARG A 289 9.00 -25.20 -14.90
C ARG A 289 7.50 -24.97 -14.79
N LEU A 290 7.07 -24.39 -13.67
CA LEU A 290 5.69 -23.97 -13.41
C LEU A 290 5.47 -22.48 -13.74
N PRO A 291 4.24 -22.06 -14.10
CA PRO A 291 3.86 -20.66 -14.16
C PRO A 291 4.07 -19.94 -12.81
N LEU A 292 4.45 -18.65 -12.83
CA LEU A 292 4.66 -17.88 -11.58
C LEU A 292 3.47 -17.90 -10.61
N PRO A 293 2.20 -17.82 -11.07
CA PRO A 293 1.06 -17.91 -10.15
C PRO A 293 1.03 -19.23 -9.36
N ASP A 294 1.25 -20.36 -10.02
CA ASP A 294 1.22 -21.69 -9.40
C ASP A 294 2.43 -21.89 -8.48
N MET A 295 3.58 -21.38 -8.92
CA MET A 295 4.79 -21.36 -8.12
C MET A 295 4.65 -20.52 -6.84
N LEU A 296 3.94 -19.39 -6.85
CA LEU A 296 4.03 -18.41 -5.76
C LEU A 296 2.77 -18.26 -4.92
N LYS A 297 1.57 -18.47 -5.47
CA LYS A 297 0.30 -18.31 -4.73
C LYS A 297 -0.03 -19.50 -3.83
N SER A 298 0.29 -20.71 -4.29
CA SER A 298 -0.06 -21.97 -3.61
C SER A 298 0.59 -22.06 -2.24
N THR A 299 -0.03 -22.70 -1.26
CA THR A 299 0.61 -22.99 0.04
C THR A 299 1.87 -23.85 -0.13
N ASP A 300 2.65 -24.04 0.93
CA ASP A 300 3.87 -24.88 0.83
C ASP A 300 3.53 -26.35 0.52
N ASP A 301 2.44 -26.87 1.08
CA ASP A 301 1.99 -28.23 0.82
C ASP A 301 1.38 -28.38 -0.58
N GLU A 302 0.56 -27.42 -1.02
CA GLU A 302 0.04 -27.39 -2.39
C GLU A 302 1.17 -27.29 -3.42
N PHE A 303 2.19 -26.47 -3.15
CA PHE A 303 3.35 -26.34 -4.03
C PHE A 303 4.14 -27.64 -4.13
N ARG A 304 4.39 -28.33 -3.01
CA ARG A 304 5.03 -29.66 -3.01
C ARG A 304 4.21 -30.67 -3.81
N ALA A 305 2.90 -30.73 -3.58
CA ALA A 305 2.00 -31.61 -4.31
C ALA A 305 2.03 -31.33 -5.83
N LEU A 306 2.07 -30.06 -6.24
CA LEU A 306 2.20 -29.66 -7.64
C LEU A 306 3.53 -30.14 -8.26
N LEU A 307 4.64 -30.06 -7.52
CA LEU A 307 5.92 -30.55 -8.01
C LEU A 307 5.90 -32.08 -8.17
N ASP A 308 5.39 -32.81 -7.18
CA ASP A 308 5.31 -34.27 -7.22
C ASP A 308 4.36 -34.76 -8.32
N GLU A 309 3.31 -34.00 -8.62
CA GLU A 309 2.42 -34.26 -9.74
C GLU A 309 3.04 -33.95 -11.10
N ALA A 310 3.74 -32.82 -11.23
CA ALA A 310 4.43 -32.46 -12.46
C ALA A 310 5.53 -33.48 -12.81
N GLU A 311 6.28 -33.93 -11.81
CA GLU A 311 7.32 -34.96 -11.94
C GLU A 311 6.73 -36.30 -12.40
N ARG A 312 5.64 -36.75 -11.78
CA ARG A 312 4.95 -37.99 -12.21
C ARG A 312 4.40 -37.92 -13.64
N ARG A 313 3.94 -36.75 -14.07
CA ARG A 313 3.31 -36.58 -15.39
C ARG A 313 4.33 -36.29 -16.50
N GLY A 314 5.59 -36.03 -16.18
CA GLY A 314 6.62 -35.61 -17.15
C GLY A 314 6.31 -34.26 -17.83
N ILE A 315 5.37 -33.49 -17.28
CA ILE A 315 4.94 -32.22 -17.85
C ILE A 315 5.90 -31.15 -17.31
N TYR A 316 6.46 -30.35 -18.20
CA TYR A 316 7.42 -29.26 -17.94
C TYR A 316 8.92 -29.60 -17.89
N SER A 317 9.32 -30.75 -18.43
CA SER A 317 10.73 -31.06 -18.76
C SER A 317 11.15 -30.29 -20.02
N SER A 318 11.71 -29.09 -19.89
CA SER A 318 12.56 -28.40 -20.88
C SER A 318 13.22 -27.18 -20.26
#